data_AF-A0A1G8WIJ3-F1
#
_entry.id   AF-A0A1G8WIJ3-F1
#
_cell.length_a   1.000
_cell.length_b   1.000
_cell.length_c   1.000
_cell.angle_alpha   90.00
_cell.angle_beta   90.00
_cell.angle_gamma   90.00
#
_symmetry.space_group_name_H-M   'P 1'
#
loop_
_entity.id
_entity.type
_entity.pdbx_description
1 polymer ?
#
loop_
_entity_poly.entity_id
_entity_poly.type
_entity_poly.pdbx_seq_one_letter_code
_entity_poly.pdbx_strand_id
1 'polypeptide(L)'
;MARSGVQYEDVERAIETLLAQGETPSVQKVREVLGTGSFTTISEHLREWRARREERRDSLPGRDIPESVATLAERLWQHAQEAAGEVLGEYREQADRQVVAAQEAVQEAQRQAEDAVQREAALAQHLADIQQRLEDRSAALATREAERDQWRQEANQLAERLRRLNERLEGQQAEHEQRMKEHRKAMAEREAQNRARLAQEEQRHESAEARLMGLLDEARRERQAVEKARAHRERQLETRLEALQQQIEEVNATLSEEEKRHRETDWARRRAEEQAANRQRERELLQARIDEQRRLLEQQSQRLRELESQLGRWLRHVSAVRTGDAAESGNAEGSATAEPSEKSSDTERER
;
A
#
# COMPACT_ATOMS: atom_id res chain seq x y z
N MET A 1 -152.47 23.83 -80.95
CA MET A 1 -151.17 23.11 -80.96
C MET A 1 -151.33 21.81 -81.73
N ALA A 2 -151.11 21.84 -83.05
CA ALA A 2 -150.88 20.65 -83.86
C ALA A 2 -149.37 20.64 -84.17
N ARG A 3 -148.69 19.59 -83.71
CA ARG A 3 -147.23 19.45 -83.78
C ARG A 3 -146.83 19.23 -85.25
N SER A 4 -145.97 20.07 -85.81
CA SER A 4 -145.40 19.82 -87.14
C SER A 4 -144.54 18.57 -87.05
N GLY A 5 -144.98 17.47 -87.66
CA GLY A 5 -144.14 16.30 -87.88
C GLY A 5 -143.00 16.67 -88.82
N VAL A 6 -141.79 16.24 -88.48
CA VAL A 6 -140.61 16.33 -89.35
C VAL A 6 -140.91 15.56 -90.63
N GLN A 7 -140.62 16.16 -91.79
CA GLN A 7 -140.85 15.54 -93.10
C GLN A 7 -139.60 14.77 -93.55
N TYR A 8 -139.77 13.84 -94.48
CA TYR A 8 -138.67 13.04 -95.05
C TYR A 8 -137.57 13.92 -95.67
N GLU A 9 -137.94 15.01 -96.36
CA GLU A 9 -136.99 15.93 -97.01
C GLU A 9 -136.08 16.66 -96.02
N ASP A 10 -136.59 17.00 -94.84
CA ASP A 10 -135.79 17.63 -93.78
C ASP A 10 -134.72 16.65 -93.27
N VAL A 11 -135.11 15.39 -93.08
CA VAL A 11 -134.20 14.29 -92.69
C VAL A 11 -133.15 14.03 -93.76
N GLU A 12 -133.51 14.04 -95.05
CA GLU A 12 -132.57 13.86 -96.15
C GLU A 12 -131.50 14.96 -96.18
N ARG A 13 -131.88 16.24 -96.05
CA ARG A 13 -130.91 17.37 -96.00
C ARG A 13 -130.00 17.31 -94.78
N ALA A 14 -130.53 16.93 -93.63
CA ALA A 14 -129.73 16.77 -92.41
C ALA A 14 -128.71 15.62 -92.57
N ILE A 15 -129.10 14.52 -93.22
CA ILE A 15 -128.19 13.41 -93.53
C ILE A 15 -127.10 13.85 -94.51
N GLU A 16 -127.45 14.59 -95.57
CA GLU A 16 -126.47 15.11 -96.54
C GLU A 16 -125.45 16.04 -95.86
N THR A 17 -125.91 16.88 -94.93
CA THR A 17 -125.05 17.77 -94.16
C THR A 17 -124.07 16.98 -93.29
N LEU A 18 -124.53 15.91 -92.63
CA LEU A 18 -123.66 15.03 -91.82
C LEU A 18 -122.64 14.27 -92.68
N LEU A 19 -123.05 13.79 -93.86
CA LEU A 19 -122.16 13.08 -94.77
C LEU A 19 -121.09 14.00 -95.37
N ALA A 20 -121.43 15.26 -95.70
CA ALA A 20 -120.46 16.25 -96.17
C ALA A 20 -119.40 16.58 -95.10
N GLN A 21 -119.74 16.40 -93.82
CA GLN A 21 -118.83 16.54 -92.68
C GLN A 21 -118.03 15.26 -92.38
N GLY A 22 -118.24 14.18 -93.14
CA GLY A 22 -117.57 12.89 -92.93
C GLY A 22 -118.14 12.08 -91.76
N GLU A 23 -119.29 12.46 -91.21
CA GLU A 23 -119.91 11.78 -90.08
C GLU A 23 -120.98 10.76 -90.50
N THR A 24 -121.05 9.64 -89.78
CA THR A 24 -122.07 8.62 -90.04
C THR A 24 -123.45 9.08 -89.54
N PRO A 25 -124.48 9.12 -90.42
CA PRO A 25 -125.81 9.58 -90.03
C PRO A 25 -126.46 8.60 -89.06
N SER A 26 -126.66 9.02 -87.81
CA SER A 26 -127.42 8.30 -86.79
C SER A 26 -128.68 9.06 -86.42
N VAL A 27 -129.70 8.38 -85.88
CA VAL A 27 -130.99 9.02 -85.51
C VAL A 27 -130.76 10.20 -84.55
N GLN A 28 -129.78 10.06 -83.65
CA GLN A 28 -129.44 11.09 -82.67
C GLN A 28 -128.78 12.31 -83.32
N LYS A 29 -127.80 12.10 -84.20
CA LYS A 29 -127.12 13.18 -84.92
C LYS A 29 -128.03 13.92 -85.90
N VAL A 30 -128.89 13.19 -86.60
CA VAL A 30 -129.89 13.80 -87.48
C VAL A 30 -130.86 14.67 -86.69
N ARG A 31 -131.24 14.25 -85.47
CA ARG A 31 -132.06 15.07 -84.57
C ARG A 31 -131.31 16.29 -84.04
N GLU A 32 -130.01 16.19 -83.77
CA GLU A 32 -129.17 17.32 -83.34
C GLU A 32 -129.09 18.38 -84.44
N VAL A 33 -128.93 17.96 -85.70
CA VAL A 33 -128.91 18.87 -86.87
C VAL A 33 -130.29 19.51 -87.12
N LEU A 34 -131.38 18.75 -86.97
CA LEU A 34 -132.74 19.25 -87.19
C LEU A 34 -133.31 20.04 -86.01
N GLY A 35 -132.82 19.82 -84.78
CA GLY A 35 -133.29 20.43 -83.54
C GLY A 35 -134.70 20.03 -83.09
N THR A 36 -135.48 19.32 -83.92
CA THR A 36 -136.88 18.97 -83.67
C THR A 36 -137.22 17.61 -84.33
N GLY A 37 -138.32 16.97 -83.89
CA GLY A 37 -138.76 15.65 -84.36
C GLY A 37 -138.69 14.56 -83.29
N SER A 38 -139.64 13.62 -83.37
CA SER A 38 -139.63 12.43 -82.52
C SER A 38 -138.63 11.41 -83.06
N PHE A 39 -137.91 10.72 -82.16
CA PHE A 39 -136.91 9.71 -82.55
C PHE A 39 -137.52 8.60 -83.42
N THR A 40 -138.80 8.26 -83.23
CA THR A 40 -139.51 7.26 -84.03
C THR A 40 -139.70 7.71 -85.47
N THR A 41 -140.17 8.95 -85.69
CA THR A 41 -140.37 9.51 -87.05
C THR A 41 -139.04 9.69 -87.79
N ILE A 42 -138.00 10.18 -87.10
CA ILE A 42 -136.66 10.31 -87.69
C ILE A 42 -136.10 8.92 -88.03
N SER A 43 -136.33 7.90 -87.18
CA SER A 43 -135.86 6.55 -87.45
C SER A 43 -136.55 5.90 -88.65
N GLU A 44 -137.84 6.18 -88.89
CA GLU A 44 -138.56 5.71 -90.08
C GLU A 44 -138.02 6.38 -91.34
N HIS A 45 -137.90 7.70 -91.38
CA HIS A 45 -137.34 8.40 -92.55
C HIS A 45 -135.86 8.08 -92.79
N LEU A 46 -135.05 7.88 -91.74
CA LEU A 46 -133.66 7.42 -91.87
C LEU A 46 -133.58 5.97 -92.39
N ARG A 47 -134.57 5.12 -92.09
CA ARG A 47 -134.66 3.76 -92.63
C ARG A 47 -135.13 3.79 -94.09
N GLU A 48 -136.11 4.63 -94.42
CA GLU A 48 -136.59 4.86 -95.78
C GLU A 48 -135.49 5.46 -96.67
N TRP A 49 -134.71 6.42 -96.17
CA TRP A 49 -133.56 6.99 -96.87
C TRP A 49 -132.48 5.95 -97.11
N ARG A 50 -132.19 5.09 -96.12
CA ARG A 50 -131.23 3.98 -96.30
C ARG A 50 -131.71 2.99 -97.36
N ALA A 51 -132.99 2.63 -97.36
CA ALA A 51 -133.56 1.75 -98.38
C ALA A 51 -133.47 2.38 -99.79
N ARG A 52 -133.90 3.65 -99.94
CA ARG A 52 -133.79 4.38 -101.21
C ARG A 52 -132.35 4.59 -101.66
N ARG A 53 -131.39 4.71 -100.74
CA ARG A 53 -129.97 4.82 -101.05
C ARG A 53 -129.38 3.49 -101.50
N GLU A 54 -129.71 2.37 -100.86
CA GLU A 54 -129.25 1.04 -101.30
C GLU A 54 -129.82 0.73 -102.70
N GLU A 55 -131.10 1.02 -102.93
CA GLU A 55 -131.76 0.87 -104.24
C GLU A 55 -131.14 1.78 -105.32
N ARG A 56 -130.73 3.01 -104.96
CA ARG A 56 -129.94 3.90 -105.84
C ARG A 56 -128.47 3.49 -106.00
N ARG A 57 -127.88 2.78 -105.03
CA ARG A 57 -126.48 2.33 -105.08
C ARG A 57 -126.33 1.16 -106.05
N ASP A 58 -127.34 0.30 -106.10
CA ASP A 58 -127.44 -0.79 -107.08
C ASP A 58 -127.90 -0.29 -108.46
N SER A 59 -128.51 0.89 -108.54
CA SER A 59 -128.88 1.58 -109.79
C SER A 59 -127.95 2.74 -110.15
N LEU A 60 -126.65 2.66 -109.81
CA LEU A 60 -125.66 3.46 -110.53
C LEU A 60 -125.69 2.97 -111.98
N PRO A 61 -126.11 3.78 -112.97
CA PRO A 61 -125.84 3.41 -114.35
C PRO A 61 -124.34 3.21 -114.42
N GLY A 62 -123.91 2.06 -114.93
CA GLY A 62 -122.53 1.90 -115.36
C GLY A 62 -122.20 3.14 -116.16
N ARG A 63 -121.43 4.05 -115.55
CA ARG A 63 -120.59 4.92 -116.34
C ARG A 63 -119.70 3.89 -116.99
N ASP A 64 -120.04 3.52 -118.21
CA ASP A 64 -119.13 2.96 -119.18
C ASP A 64 -118.03 4.00 -119.30
N ILE A 65 -117.15 3.99 -118.29
CA ILE A 65 -115.83 4.54 -118.35
C ILE A 65 -115.31 3.88 -119.61
N PRO A 66 -115.04 4.64 -120.68
CA PRO A 66 -114.57 4.06 -121.91
C PRO A 66 -113.44 3.09 -121.57
N GLU A 67 -113.42 1.91 -122.16
CA GLU A 67 -112.43 0.87 -121.85
C GLU A 67 -111.00 1.43 -121.88
N SER A 68 -110.78 2.45 -122.74
CA SER A 68 -109.55 3.25 -122.82
C SER A 68 -109.19 4.02 -121.53
N VAL A 69 -110.15 4.54 -120.77
CA VAL A 69 -109.92 5.25 -119.50
C VAL A 69 -109.74 4.27 -118.33
N ALA A 70 -110.49 3.17 -118.31
CA ALA A 70 -110.34 2.14 -117.28
C ALA A 70 -108.96 1.44 -117.39
N THR A 71 -108.55 1.08 -118.60
CA THR A 71 -107.21 0.53 -118.87
C THR A 71 -106.09 1.53 -118.57
N LEU A 72 -106.31 2.83 -118.79
CA LEU A 72 -105.34 3.86 -118.42
C LEU A 72 -105.19 4.00 -116.89
N ALA A 73 -106.30 3.94 -116.16
CA ALA A 73 -106.30 3.97 -114.70
C ALA A 73 -105.62 2.73 -114.10
N GLU A 74 -105.86 1.55 -114.67
CA GLU A 74 -105.22 0.30 -114.25
C GLU A 74 -103.71 0.30 -114.52
N ARG A 75 -103.28 0.83 -115.67
CA ARG A 75 -101.86 1.05 -115.97
C ARG A 75 -101.21 2.07 -115.04
N LEU A 76 -101.88 3.18 -114.74
CA LEU A 76 -101.42 4.17 -113.77
C LEU A 76 -101.30 3.56 -112.37
N TRP A 77 -102.25 2.70 -111.98
CA TRP A 77 -102.22 2.01 -110.70
C TRP A 77 -101.11 0.96 -110.61
N GLN A 78 -100.88 0.18 -111.68
CA GLN A 78 -99.74 -0.73 -111.78
C GLN A 78 -98.41 0.03 -111.68
N HIS A 79 -98.28 1.13 -112.41
CA HIS A 79 -97.07 1.95 -112.38
C HIS A 79 -96.85 2.64 -111.02
N ALA A 80 -97.93 3.05 -110.34
CA ALA A 80 -97.87 3.58 -108.98
C ALA A 80 -97.46 2.50 -107.96
N GLN A 81 -97.92 1.25 -108.13
CA GLN A 81 -97.49 0.12 -107.29
C GLN A 81 -96.03 -0.28 -107.54
N GLU A 82 -95.58 -0.28 -108.79
CA GLU A 82 -94.18 -0.51 -109.16
C GLU A 82 -93.29 0.58 -108.54
N ALA A 83 -93.61 1.86 -108.74
CA ALA A 83 -92.87 2.98 -108.16
C ALA A 83 -92.87 2.95 -106.62
N ALA A 84 -94.01 2.61 -105.99
CA ALA A 84 -94.07 2.44 -104.53
C ALA A 84 -93.24 1.23 -104.05
N GLY A 85 -93.22 0.15 -104.82
CA GLY A 85 -92.42 -1.04 -104.56
C GLY A 85 -90.92 -0.78 -104.64
N GLU A 86 -90.48 -0.02 -105.65
CA GLU A 86 -89.09 0.43 -105.80
C GLU A 86 -88.67 1.31 -104.61
N VAL A 87 -89.46 2.35 -104.27
CA VAL A 87 -89.19 3.23 -103.13
C VAL A 87 -89.17 2.43 -101.81
N LEU A 88 -90.11 1.50 -101.61
CA LEU A 88 -90.11 0.63 -100.42
C LEU A 88 -88.90 -0.32 -100.39
N GLY A 89 -88.45 -0.80 -101.54
CA GLY A 89 -87.24 -1.61 -101.67
C GLY A 89 -86.00 -0.82 -101.26
N GLU A 90 -85.83 0.40 -101.79
CA GLU A 90 -84.75 1.31 -101.42
C GLU A 90 -84.76 1.65 -99.93
N TYR A 91 -85.94 1.95 -99.37
CA TYR A 91 -86.08 2.21 -97.94
C TYR A 91 -85.70 1.00 -97.07
N ARG A 92 -86.09 -0.21 -97.49
CA ARG A 92 -85.72 -1.46 -96.79
C ARG A 92 -84.21 -1.69 -96.85
N GLU A 93 -83.60 -1.56 -98.02
CA GLU A 93 -82.15 -1.69 -98.14
C GLU A 93 -81.41 -0.65 -97.30
N GLN A 94 -81.88 0.60 -97.27
CA GLN A 94 -81.28 1.63 -96.41
C GLN A 94 -81.45 1.31 -94.93
N ALA A 95 -82.63 0.83 -94.52
CA ALA A 95 -82.88 0.41 -93.14
C ALA A 95 -82.00 -0.79 -92.74
N ASP A 96 -81.90 -1.80 -93.61
CA ASP A 96 -81.06 -2.98 -93.39
C ASP A 96 -79.58 -2.58 -93.28
N ARG A 97 -79.09 -1.67 -94.14
CA ARG A 97 -77.74 -1.12 -94.04
C ARG A 97 -77.52 -0.37 -92.73
N GLN A 98 -78.50 0.41 -92.27
CA GLN A 98 -78.41 1.10 -90.97
C GLN A 98 -78.39 0.11 -89.79
N VAL A 99 -79.20 -0.95 -89.84
CA VAL A 99 -79.21 -2.00 -88.82
C VAL A 99 -77.87 -2.72 -88.77
N VAL A 100 -77.31 -3.10 -89.91
CA VAL A 100 -75.99 -3.74 -89.98
C VAL A 100 -74.91 -2.80 -89.45
N ALA A 101 -74.88 -1.54 -89.88
CA ALA A 101 -73.92 -0.56 -89.38
C ALA A 101 -74.04 -0.31 -87.86
N ALA A 102 -75.27 -0.27 -87.33
CA ALA A 102 -75.50 -0.15 -85.89
C ALA A 102 -75.04 -1.40 -85.13
N GLN A 103 -75.26 -2.60 -85.67
CA GLN A 103 -74.78 -3.85 -85.08
C GLN A 103 -73.26 -3.90 -85.05
N GLU A 104 -72.59 -3.50 -86.14
CA GLU A 104 -71.13 -3.42 -86.21
C GLU A 104 -70.59 -2.42 -85.19
N ALA A 105 -71.18 -1.23 -85.07
CA ALA A 105 -70.80 -0.22 -84.09
C ALA A 105 -70.98 -0.71 -82.64
N VAL A 106 -72.06 -1.46 -82.35
CA VAL A 106 -72.27 -2.07 -81.03
C VAL A 106 -71.21 -3.14 -80.73
N GLN A 107 -70.89 -3.99 -81.70
CA GLN A 107 -69.84 -5.01 -81.52
C GLN A 107 -68.47 -4.38 -81.31
N GLU A 108 -68.14 -3.31 -82.03
CA GLU A 108 -66.88 -2.59 -81.84
C GLU A 108 -66.82 -1.92 -80.46
N ALA A 109 -67.90 -1.26 -80.05
CA ALA A 109 -67.99 -0.67 -78.71
C ALA A 109 -67.89 -1.73 -77.59
N GLN A 110 -68.47 -2.91 -77.78
CA GLN A 110 -68.34 -4.04 -76.85
C GLN A 110 -66.89 -4.52 -76.74
N ARG A 111 -66.19 -4.71 -77.87
CA ARG A 111 -64.76 -5.09 -77.85
C ARG A 111 -63.90 -4.04 -77.15
N GLN A 112 -64.13 -2.76 -77.41
CA GLN A 112 -63.42 -1.68 -76.74
C GLN A 112 -63.70 -1.65 -75.23
N ALA A 113 -64.94 -1.93 -74.81
CA ALA A 113 -65.29 -2.02 -73.40
C ALA A 113 -64.63 -3.22 -72.72
N GLU A 114 -64.61 -4.39 -73.38
CA GLU A 114 -63.91 -5.59 -72.88
C GLU A 114 -62.39 -5.34 -72.74
N ASP A 115 -61.77 -4.72 -73.73
CA ASP A 115 -60.35 -4.35 -73.69
C ASP A 115 -60.06 -3.35 -72.56
N ALA A 116 -60.94 -2.37 -72.35
CA ALA A 116 -60.81 -1.41 -71.26
C ALA A 116 -60.92 -2.10 -69.89
N VAL A 117 -61.89 -2.99 -69.70
CA VAL A 117 -62.06 -3.77 -68.46
C VAL A 117 -60.84 -4.64 -68.18
N GLN A 118 -60.27 -5.29 -69.21
CA GLN A 118 -59.06 -6.09 -69.04
C GLN A 118 -57.85 -5.23 -68.63
N ARG A 119 -57.70 -4.05 -69.23
CA ARG A 119 -56.63 -3.10 -68.86
C ARG A 119 -56.81 -2.58 -67.43
N GLU A 120 -58.02 -2.20 -67.04
CA GLU A 120 -58.33 -1.76 -65.68
C GLU A 120 -58.04 -2.87 -64.67
N ALA A 121 -58.42 -4.11 -64.96
CA ALA A 121 -58.12 -5.25 -64.11
C ALA A 121 -56.59 -5.49 -63.97
N ALA A 122 -55.85 -5.43 -65.07
CA ALA A 122 -54.40 -5.58 -65.05
C ALA A 122 -53.70 -4.44 -64.27
N LEU A 123 -54.17 -3.20 -64.43
CA LEU A 123 -53.66 -2.06 -63.68
C LEU A 123 -54.00 -2.16 -62.18
N ALA A 124 -55.21 -2.58 -61.84
CA ALA A 124 -55.62 -2.79 -60.45
C ALA A 124 -54.76 -3.87 -59.77
N GLN A 125 -54.48 -4.99 -60.45
CA GLN A 125 -53.58 -6.02 -59.96
C GLN A 125 -52.15 -5.47 -59.76
N HIS A 126 -51.63 -4.73 -60.73
CA HIS A 126 -50.30 -4.15 -60.63
C HIS A 126 -50.20 -3.12 -59.49
N LEU A 127 -51.24 -2.32 -59.25
CA LEU A 127 -51.31 -1.40 -58.12
C LEU A 127 -51.36 -2.14 -56.78
N ALA A 128 -52.15 -3.22 -56.69
CA ALA A 128 -52.19 -4.06 -55.50
C ALA A 128 -50.82 -4.70 -55.21
N ASP A 129 -50.13 -5.20 -56.24
CA ASP A 129 -48.78 -5.76 -56.11
C ASP A 129 -47.76 -4.70 -55.64
N ILE A 130 -47.84 -3.47 -56.16
CA ILE A 130 -46.97 -2.37 -55.70
C ILE A 130 -47.27 -2.02 -54.25
N GLN A 131 -48.55 -1.92 -53.88
CA GLN A 131 -48.96 -1.63 -52.50
C GLN A 131 -48.43 -2.70 -51.54
N GLN A 132 -48.62 -3.98 -51.87
CA GLN A 132 -48.07 -5.08 -51.07
C GLN A 132 -46.55 -5.00 -50.95
N ARG A 133 -45.83 -4.75 -52.05
CA ARG A 133 -44.37 -4.59 -52.02
C ARG A 133 -43.94 -3.40 -51.17
N LEU A 134 -44.69 -2.31 -51.19
CA LEU A 134 -44.41 -1.13 -50.38
C LEU A 134 -44.65 -1.39 -48.89
N GLU A 135 -45.72 -2.11 -48.56
CA GLU A 135 -46.00 -2.56 -47.20
C GLU A 135 -44.91 -3.51 -46.70
N ASP A 136 -44.53 -4.52 -47.47
CA ASP A 136 -43.45 -5.46 -47.11
C ASP A 136 -42.12 -4.72 -46.91
N ARG A 137 -41.80 -3.74 -47.78
CA ARG A 137 -40.59 -2.93 -47.66
C ARG A 137 -40.63 -1.99 -46.47
N SER A 138 -41.78 -1.41 -46.15
CA SER A 138 -41.91 -0.54 -44.98
C SER A 138 -41.82 -1.34 -43.67
N ALA A 139 -42.40 -2.53 -43.62
CA ALA A 139 -42.23 -3.47 -42.50
C ALA A 139 -40.76 -3.93 -42.36
N ALA A 140 -40.11 -4.27 -43.47
CA ALA A 140 -38.69 -4.61 -43.47
C ALA A 140 -37.81 -3.42 -43.02
N LEU A 141 -38.15 -2.19 -43.39
CA LEU A 141 -37.42 -1.02 -42.95
C LEU A 141 -37.62 -0.78 -41.45
N ALA A 142 -38.85 -0.86 -40.96
CA ALA A 142 -39.17 -0.70 -39.54
C ALA A 142 -38.45 -1.74 -38.66
N THR A 143 -38.39 -3.00 -39.08
CA THR A 143 -37.64 -4.05 -38.37
C THR A 143 -36.14 -3.76 -38.34
N ARG A 144 -35.55 -3.32 -39.46
CA ARG A 144 -34.13 -2.94 -39.51
C ARG A 144 -33.81 -1.70 -38.68
N GLU A 145 -34.72 -0.73 -38.61
CA GLU A 145 -34.56 0.44 -37.74
C GLU A 145 -34.63 0.06 -36.26
N ALA A 146 -35.56 -0.83 -35.89
CA ALA A 146 -35.64 -1.37 -34.53
C ALA A 146 -34.37 -2.15 -34.14
N GLU A 147 -33.87 -3.04 -35.02
CA GLU A 147 -32.59 -3.75 -34.82
C GLU A 147 -31.43 -2.77 -34.66
N ARG A 148 -31.32 -1.76 -35.54
CA ARG A 148 -30.27 -0.72 -35.46
C ARG A 148 -30.31 0.00 -34.13
N ASP A 149 -31.51 0.38 -33.66
CA ASP A 149 -31.65 1.13 -32.42
C ASP A 149 -31.37 0.26 -31.19
N GLN A 150 -31.71 -1.04 -31.23
CA GLN A 150 -31.27 -2.02 -30.23
C GLN A 150 -29.74 -2.13 -30.18
N TRP A 151 -29.08 -2.34 -31.32
CA TRP A 151 -27.60 -2.41 -31.37
C TRP A 151 -26.93 -1.13 -30.90
N ARG A 152 -27.51 0.04 -31.20
CA ARG A 152 -27.02 1.33 -30.69
C ARG A 152 -27.16 1.42 -29.17
N GLN A 153 -28.29 0.99 -28.61
CA GLN A 153 -28.48 0.96 -27.16
C GLN A 153 -27.48 0.02 -26.48
N GLU A 154 -27.29 -1.19 -27.01
CA GLU A 154 -26.30 -2.15 -26.50
C GLU A 154 -24.88 -1.60 -26.58
N ALA A 155 -24.50 -0.98 -27.71
CA ALA A 155 -23.19 -0.35 -27.88
C ALA A 155 -22.97 0.78 -26.86
N ASN A 156 -23.98 1.62 -26.61
CA ASN A 156 -23.90 2.68 -25.60
C ASN A 156 -23.78 2.09 -24.19
N GLN A 157 -24.54 1.04 -23.86
CA GLN A 157 -24.44 0.37 -22.56
C GLN A 157 -23.06 -0.27 -22.35
N LEU A 158 -22.49 -0.90 -23.38
CA LEU A 158 -21.14 -1.46 -23.33
C LEU A 158 -20.08 -0.36 -23.20
N ALA A 159 -20.22 0.75 -23.92
CA ALA A 159 -19.31 1.89 -23.80
C ALA A 159 -19.34 2.50 -22.38
N GLU A 160 -20.52 2.66 -21.78
CA GLU A 160 -20.65 3.10 -20.39
C GLU A 160 -20.01 2.11 -19.40
N ARG A 161 -20.24 0.80 -19.60
CA ARG A 161 -19.62 -0.24 -18.76
C ARG A 161 -18.10 -0.21 -18.86
N LEU A 162 -17.56 -0.09 -20.07
CA LEU A 162 -16.11 0.03 -20.29
C LEU A 162 -15.55 1.28 -19.61
N ARG A 163 -16.23 2.43 -19.75
CA ARG A 163 -15.83 3.67 -19.07
C ARG A 163 -15.78 3.49 -17.55
N ARG A 164 -16.83 2.91 -16.95
CA ARG A 164 -16.88 2.66 -15.49
C ARG A 164 -15.80 1.68 -15.04
N LEU A 165 -15.49 0.66 -15.84
CA LEU A 165 -14.41 -0.29 -15.54
C LEU A 165 -13.04 0.39 -15.64
N ASN A 166 -12.83 1.26 -16.63
CA ASN A 166 -11.58 1.99 -16.79
C ASN A 166 -11.36 2.99 -15.64
N GLU A 167 -12.39 3.74 -15.26
CA GLU A 167 -12.36 4.64 -14.09
C GLU A 167 -12.05 3.87 -12.79
N ARG A 168 -12.60 2.65 -12.62
CA ARG A 168 -12.27 1.77 -11.48
C ARG A 168 -10.82 1.27 -11.52
N LEU A 169 -10.32 0.88 -12.70
CA LEU A 169 -8.93 0.43 -12.85
C LEU A 169 -7.95 1.57 -12.58
N GLU A 170 -8.21 2.77 -13.10
CA GLU A 170 -7.41 3.97 -12.83
C GLU A 170 -7.43 4.31 -11.33
N GLY A 171 -8.59 4.23 -10.69
CA GLY A 171 -8.71 4.41 -9.24
C GLY A 171 -7.90 3.38 -8.45
N GLN A 172 -7.99 2.09 -8.79
CA GLN A 172 -7.22 1.03 -8.15
C GLN A 172 -5.70 1.17 -8.37
N GLN A 173 -5.29 1.59 -9.57
CA GLN A 173 -3.89 1.87 -9.88
C GLN A 173 -3.37 3.03 -9.04
N ALA A 174 -4.11 4.13 -8.94
CA ALA A 174 -3.75 5.27 -8.09
C ALA A 174 -3.65 4.88 -6.61
N GLU A 175 -4.62 4.12 -6.09
CA GLU A 175 -4.57 3.59 -4.72
C GLU A 175 -3.34 2.69 -4.50
N HIS A 176 -3.04 1.80 -5.45
CA HIS A 176 -1.88 0.91 -5.36
C HIS A 176 -0.56 1.71 -5.39
N GLU A 177 -0.43 2.69 -6.28
CA GLU A 177 0.73 3.58 -6.32
C GLU A 177 0.91 4.35 -5.02
N GLN A 178 -0.19 4.83 -4.43
CA GLN A 178 -0.15 5.54 -3.17
C GLN A 178 0.28 4.62 -2.02
N ARG A 179 -0.29 3.41 -1.91
CA ARG A 179 0.15 2.40 -0.94
C ARG A 179 1.62 2.03 -1.12
N MET A 180 2.10 1.91 -2.36
CA MET A 180 3.52 1.65 -2.63
C MET A 180 4.42 2.81 -2.21
N LYS A 181 4.00 4.06 -2.42
CA LYS A 181 4.72 5.26 -1.95
C LYS A 181 4.76 5.30 -0.42
N GLU A 182 3.64 5.04 0.24
CA GLU A 182 3.54 5.00 1.70
C GLU A 182 4.40 3.88 2.28
N HIS A 183 4.34 2.67 1.71
CA HIS A 183 5.17 1.55 2.14
C HIS A 183 6.66 1.84 1.96
N ARG A 184 7.08 2.43 0.82
CA ARG A 184 8.47 2.85 0.59
C ARG A 184 8.94 3.87 1.63
N LYS A 185 8.10 4.86 1.97
CA LYS A 185 8.40 5.84 3.03
C LYS A 185 8.56 5.16 4.38
N ALA A 186 7.61 4.31 4.77
CA ALA A 186 7.66 3.58 6.03
C ALA A 186 8.90 2.68 6.14
N MET A 187 9.30 2.02 5.05
CA MET A 187 10.52 1.21 5.01
C MET A 187 11.78 2.08 5.15
N ALA A 188 11.85 3.21 4.44
CA ALA A 188 12.96 4.15 4.57
C ALA A 188 13.07 4.75 5.99
N GLU A 189 11.94 5.11 6.61
CA GLU A 189 11.90 5.57 7.99
C GLU A 189 12.36 4.49 8.97
N ARG A 190 11.92 3.25 8.78
CA ARG A 190 12.35 2.12 9.61
C ARG A 190 13.84 1.81 9.46
N GLU A 191 14.36 1.86 8.24
CA GLU A 191 15.80 1.72 7.98
C GLU A 191 16.60 2.85 8.64
N ALA A 192 16.14 4.10 8.53
CA ALA A 192 16.79 5.24 9.18
C ALA A 192 16.78 5.10 10.71
N GLN A 193 15.65 4.68 11.31
CA GLN A 193 15.55 4.41 12.75
C GLN A 193 16.50 3.29 13.19
N ASN A 194 16.57 2.20 12.43
CA ASN A 194 17.48 1.10 12.73
C ASN A 194 18.95 1.53 12.63
N ARG A 195 19.33 2.30 11.60
CA ARG A 195 20.69 2.86 11.47
C ARG A 195 21.03 3.79 12.62
N ALA A 196 20.10 4.65 13.03
CA ALA A 196 20.28 5.55 14.16
C ALA A 196 20.47 4.78 15.48
N ARG A 197 19.70 3.70 15.70
CA ARG A 197 19.86 2.82 16.86
C ARG A 197 21.21 2.12 16.85
N LEU A 198 21.62 1.55 15.71
CA LEU A 198 22.92 0.89 15.57
C LEU A 198 24.06 1.87 15.86
N ALA A 199 24.04 3.06 15.26
CA ALA A 199 25.05 4.08 15.51
C ALA A 199 25.08 4.51 16.99
N GLN A 200 23.92 4.59 17.66
CA GLN A 200 23.87 4.89 19.09
C GLN A 200 24.49 3.78 19.93
N GLU A 201 24.19 2.51 19.63
CA GLU A 201 24.78 1.38 20.35
C GLU A 201 26.28 1.30 20.08
N GLU A 202 26.73 1.47 18.83
CA GLU A 202 28.16 1.55 18.47
C GLU A 202 28.87 2.64 19.28
N GLN A 203 28.31 3.86 19.34
CA GLN A 203 28.88 4.95 20.14
C GLN A 203 28.91 4.62 21.64
N ARG A 204 27.89 3.94 22.17
CA ARG A 204 27.88 3.49 23.56
C ARG A 204 28.97 2.46 23.80
N HIS A 205 29.12 1.48 22.91
CA HIS A 205 30.16 0.46 22.96
C HIS A 205 31.55 1.08 22.88
N GLU A 206 31.82 1.95 21.91
CA GLU A 206 33.09 2.69 21.80
C GLU A 206 33.39 3.49 23.07
N SER A 207 32.40 4.17 23.65
CA SER A 207 32.59 4.92 24.89
C SER A 207 32.84 4.01 26.10
N ALA A 208 32.22 2.83 26.15
CA ALA A 208 32.41 1.86 27.22
C ALA A 208 33.78 1.17 27.09
N GLU A 209 34.18 0.81 25.87
CA GLU A 209 35.51 0.28 25.56
C GLU A 209 36.60 1.29 25.91
N ALA A 210 36.44 2.56 25.54
CA ALA A 210 37.37 3.62 25.92
C ALA A 210 37.49 3.78 27.45
N ARG A 211 36.37 3.71 28.18
CA ARG A 211 36.38 3.73 29.66
C ARG A 211 37.10 2.51 30.25
N LEU A 212 36.84 1.31 29.74
CA LEU A 212 37.49 0.08 30.20
C LEU A 212 38.99 0.10 29.92
N MET A 213 39.40 0.59 28.74
CA MET A 213 40.82 0.79 28.41
C MET A 213 41.46 1.82 29.35
N GLY A 214 40.77 2.92 29.65
CA GLY A 214 41.21 3.90 30.64
C GLY A 214 41.42 3.28 32.03
N LEU A 215 40.45 2.53 32.54
CA LEU A 215 40.54 1.81 33.82
C LEU A 215 41.66 0.77 33.83
N LEU A 216 41.89 0.07 32.71
CA LEU A 216 42.98 -0.89 32.57
C LEU A 216 44.34 -0.19 32.63
N ASP A 217 44.49 0.95 31.95
CA ASP A 217 45.70 1.75 31.98
C ASP A 217 45.94 2.37 33.36
N GLU A 218 44.90 2.83 34.04
CA GLU A 218 44.96 3.26 35.45
C GLU A 218 45.41 2.11 36.36
N ALA A 219 44.78 0.93 36.27
CA ALA A 219 45.18 -0.24 37.04
C ALA A 219 46.62 -0.70 36.73
N ARG A 220 47.07 -0.59 35.48
CA ARG A 220 48.47 -0.84 35.09
C ARG A 220 49.42 0.18 35.72
N ARG A 221 49.07 1.47 35.71
CA ARG A 221 49.86 2.54 36.34
C ARG A 221 49.92 2.36 37.86
N GLU A 222 48.81 2.01 38.50
CA GLU A 222 48.74 1.71 39.93
C GLU A 222 49.61 0.50 40.29
N ARG A 223 49.49 -0.61 39.53
CA ARG A 223 50.35 -1.79 39.72
C ARG A 223 51.83 -1.44 39.58
N GLN A 224 52.22 -0.73 38.51
CA GLN A 224 53.59 -0.28 38.32
C GLN A 224 54.07 0.65 39.44
N ALA A 225 53.22 1.54 39.95
CA ALA A 225 53.55 2.42 41.08
C ALA A 225 53.74 1.62 42.36
N VAL A 226 52.88 0.63 42.64
CA VAL A 226 53.00 -0.28 43.79
C VAL A 226 54.26 -1.13 43.68
N GLU A 227 54.56 -1.70 42.51
CA GLU A 227 55.81 -2.46 42.28
C GLU A 227 57.05 -1.59 42.48
N LYS A 228 57.07 -0.36 41.94
CA LYS A 228 58.16 0.59 42.16
C LYS A 228 58.31 0.95 43.64
N ALA A 229 57.20 1.19 44.35
CA ALA A 229 57.21 1.49 45.77
C ALA A 229 57.68 0.29 46.61
N ARG A 230 57.28 -0.93 46.27
CA ARG A 230 57.75 -2.18 46.89
C ARG A 230 59.25 -2.37 46.65
N ALA A 231 59.71 -2.27 45.40
CA ALA A 231 61.14 -2.37 45.06
C ALA A 231 61.97 -1.30 45.77
N HIS A 232 61.44 -0.08 45.92
CA HIS A 232 62.10 0.96 46.70
C HIS A 232 62.18 0.60 48.19
N ARG A 233 61.11 0.08 48.79
CA ARG A 233 61.11 -0.39 50.19
C ARG A 233 62.04 -1.58 50.39
N GLU A 234 62.08 -2.53 49.46
CA GLU A 234 63.01 -3.67 49.50
C GLU A 234 64.46 -3.18 49.50
N ARG A 235 64.84 -2.26 48.59
CA ARG A 235 66.17 -1.64 48.61
C ARG A 235 66.47 -0.89 49.90
N GLN A 236 65.48 -0.22 50.50
CA GLN A 236 65.65 0.43 51.80
C GLN A 236 65.87 -0.58 52.93
N LEU A 237 65.20 -1.74 52.88
CA LEU A 237 65.40 -2.81 53.85
C LEU A 237 66.73 -3.52 53.64
N GLU A 238 67.13 -3.78 52.39
CA GLU A 238 68.45 -4.33 52.03
C GLU A 238 69.57 -3.44 52.56
N THR A 239 69.53 -2.14 52.27
CA THR A 239 70.54 -1.19 52.79
C THR A 239 70.54 -1.10 54.33
N ARG A 240 69.39 -1.22 55.00
CA ARG A 240 69.32 -1.32 56.46
C ARG A 240 69.90 -2.64 56.99
N LEU A 241 69.63 -3.76 56.32
CA LEU A 241 70.18 -5.07 56.68
C LEU A 241 71.71 -5.08 56.49
N GLU A 242 72.21 -4.53 55.39
CA GLU A 242 73.65 -4.35 55.15
C GLU A 242 74.29 -3.47 56.24
N ALA A 243 73.65 -2.34 56.59
CA ALA A 243 74.15 -1.49 57.67
C ALA A 243 74.12 -2.20 59.04
N LEU A 244 73.08 -2.97 59.35
CA LEU A 244 73.02 -3.78 60.57
C LEU A 244 74.06 -4.91 60.57
N GLN A 245 74.32 -5.54 59.42
CA GLN A 245 75.38 -6.53 59.27
C GLN A 245 76.75 -5.90 59.51
N GLN A 246 77.03 -4.73 58.93
CA GLN A 246 78.24 -3.96 59.20
C GLN A 246 78.38 -3.62 60.69
N GLN A 247 77.31 -3.17 61.34
CA GLN A 247 77.32 -2.93 62.78
C GLN A 247 77.62 -4.20 63.59
N ILE A 248 77.05 -5.35 63.22
CA ILE A 248 77.35 -6.63 63.87
C ILE A 248 78.81 -7.02 63.64
N GLU A 249 79.35 -6.83 62.43
CA GLU A 249 80.77 -7.07 62.13
C GLU A 249 81.69 -6.15 62.94
N GLU A 250 81.35 -4.86 63.08
CA GLU A 250 82.06 -3.89 63.93
C GLU A 250 81.98 -4.28 65.41
N VAL A 251 80.81 -4.68 65.90
CA VAL A 251 80.64 -5.18 67.28
C VAL A 251 81.42 -6.47 67.50
N ASN A 252 81.44 -7.39 66.53
CA ASN A 252 82.22 -8.62 66.62
C ASN A 252 83.74 -8.35 66.55
N ALA A 253 84.16 -7.38 65.74
CA ALA A 253 85.55 -6.96 65.66
C ALA A 253 86.02 -6.31 66.97
N THR A 254 85.22 -5.39 67.52
CA THR A 254 85.49 -4.78 68.84
C THR A 254 85.46 -5.82 69.95
N LEU A 255 84.52 -6.77 69.93
CA LEU A 255 84.51 -7.89 70.88
C LEU A 255 85.78 -8.75 70.75
N SER A 256 86.23 -9.06 69.53
CA SER A 256 87.48 -9.80 69.27
C SER A 256 88.72 -9.03 69.75
N GLU A 257 88.74 -7.71 69.59
CA GLU A 257 89.79 -6.85 70.13
C GLU A 257 89.77 -6.84 71.66
N GLU A 258 88.60 -6.70 72.29
CA GLU A 258 88.45 -6.79 73.74
C GLU A 258 88.82 -8.18 74.27
N GLU A 259 88.46 -9.26 73.57
CA GLU A 259 88.91 -10.62 73.91
C GLU A 259 90.43 -10.76 73.81
N LYS A 260 91.08 -10.17 72.79
CA LYS A 260 92.55 -10.14 72.68
C LYS A 260 93.19 -9.33 73.79
N ARG A 261 92.66 -8.15 74.11
CA ARG A 261 93.09 -7.33 75.25
C ARG A 261 92.94 -8.09 76.56
N HIS A 262 91.83 -8.81 76.74
CA HIS A 262 91.63 -9.70 77.89
C HIS A 262 92.68 -10.82 77.94
N ARG A 263 92.96 -11.49 76.82
CA ARG A 263 94.02 -12.52 76.75
C ARG A 263 95.41 -11.95 77.04
N GLU A 264 95.73 -10.77 76.53
CA GLU A 264 97.00 -10.08 76.78
C GLU A 264 97.14 -9.63 78.23
N THR A 265 96.08 -9.07 78.82
CA THR A 265 96.06 -8.68 80.23
C THR A 265 96.12 -9.90 81.16
N ASP A 266 95.40 -10.98 80.86
CA ASP A 266 95.48 -12.25 81.58
C ASP A 266 96.87 -12.88 81.47
N TRP A 267 97.49 -12.81 80.28
CA TRP A 267 98.86 -13.30 80.07
C TRP A 267 99.87 -12.45 80.85
N ALA A 268 99.74 -11.12 80.82
CA ALA A 268 100.58 -10.21 81.59
C ALA A 268 100.42 -10.45 83.10
N ARG A 269 99.20 -10.69 83.57
CA ARG A 269 98.90 -11.05 84.96
C ARG A 269 99.58 -12.36 85.35
N ARG A 270 99.44 -13.44 84.56
CA ARG A 270 100.13 -14.72 84.83
C ARG A 270 101.65 -14.56 84.88
N ARG A 271 102.23 -13.79 83.96
CA ARG A 271 103.67 -13.48 84.00
C ARG A 271 104.07 -12.72 85.26
N ALA A 272 103.26 -11.75 85.69
CA ALA A 272 103.52 -11.00 86.92
C ALA A 272 103.41 -11.89 88.16
N GLU A 273 102.45 -12.81 88.20
CA GLU A 273 102.30 -13.84 89.24
C GLU A 273 103.51 -14.78 89.27
N GLU A 274 104.01 -15.25 88.12
CA GLU A 274 105.23 -16.05 88.02
C GLU A 274 106.48 -15.29 88.48
N GLN A 275 106.62 -14.01 88.09
CA GLN A 275 107.70 -13.15 88.57
C GLN A 275 107.62 -12.88 90.08
N ALA A 276 106.41 -12.71 90.62
CA ALA A 276 106.20 -12.55 92.06
C ALA A 276 106.55 -13.84 92.81
N ALA A 277 106.18 -15.00 92.29
CA ALA A 277 106.55 -16.30 92.84
C ALA A 277 108.06 -16.53 92.80
N ASN A 278 108.75 -16.14 91.71
CA ASN A 278 110.20 -16.20 91.64
C ASN A 278 110.88 -15.24 92.63
N ARG A 279 110.39 -14.00 92.76
CA ARG A 279 110.89 -13.07 93.79
C ARG A 279 110.63 -13.57 95.21
N GLN A 280 109.52 -14.26 95.46
CA GLN A 280 109.26 -14.91 96.75
C GLN A 280 110.26 -16.04 97.01
N ARG A 281 110.52 -16.91 96.03
CA ARG A 281 111.56 -17.95 96.14
C ARG A 281 112.96 -17.37 96.36
N GLU A 282 113.31 -16.28 95.68
CA GLU A 282 114.57 -15.57 95.91
C GLU A 282 114.64 -15.00 97.33
N ARG A 283 113.55 -14.43 97.85
CA ARG A 283 113.47 -13.95 99.25
C ARG A 283 113.63 -15.09 100.25
N GLU A 284 112.98 -16.24 100.02
CA GLU A 284 113.10 -17.43 100.87
C GLU A 284 114.54 -17.96 100.88
N LEU A 285 115.20 -18.02 99.71
CA LEU A 285 116.61 -18.42 99.61
C LEU A 285 117.55 -17.42 100.31
N LEU A 286 117.28 -16.11 100.18
CA LEU A 286 118.05 -15.07 100.88
C LEU A 286 117.83 -15.13 102.39
N GLN A 287 116.60 -15.39 102.86
CA GLN A 287 116.31 -15.61 104.28
C GLN A 287 117.00 -16.86 104.82
N ALA A 288 116.96 -17.98 104.09
CA ALA A 288 117.71 -19.18 104.46
C ALA A 288 119.22 -18.90 104.59
N ARG A 289 119.77 -18.08 103.69
CA ARG A 289 121.19 -17.68 103.71
C ARG A 289 121.53 -16.74 104.88
N ILE A 290 120.62 -15.82 105.25
CA ILE A 290 120.76 -14.97 106.44
C ILE A 290 120.69 -15.82 107.71
N ASP A 291 119.79 -16.79 107.78
CA ASP A 291 119.67 -17.69 108.93
C ASP A 291 120.90 -18.59 109.08
N GLU A 292 121.50 -19.03 107.97
CA GLU A 292 122.75 -19.76 107.97
C GLU A 292 123.94 -18.90 108.45
N GLN A 293 124.00 -17.63 108.02
CA GLN A 293 124.99 -16.67 108.53
C GLN A 293 124.78 -16.34 110.02
N ARG A 294 123.53 -16.23 110.49
CA ARG A 294 123.21 -16.05 111.91
C ARG A 294 123.65 -17.25 112.74
N ARG A 295 123.40 -18.48 112.29
CA ARG A 295 123.87 -19.70 112.95
C ARG A 295 125.40 -19.75 113.03
N LEU A 296 126.10 -19.36 111.97
CA LEU A 296 127.57 -19.28 111.97
C LEU A 296 128.09 -18.21 112.94
N LEU A 297 127.45 -17.05 113.02
CA LEU A 297 127.78 -16.01 114.01
C LEU A 297 127.50 -16.45 115.45
N GLU A 298 126.40 -17.18 115.69
CA GLU A 298 126.10 -17.77 117.00
C GLU A 298 127.17 -18.79 117.40
N GLN A 299 127.58 -19.68 116.48
CA GLN A 299 128.66 -20.64 116.71
C GLN A 299 130.01 -19.95 117.00
N GLN A 300 130.32 -18.85 116.30
CA GLN A 300 131.52 -18.05 116.57
C GLN A 300 131.46 -17.37 117.94
N SER A 301 130.29 -16.84 118.33
CA SER A 301 130.09 -16.23 119.65
C SER A 301 130.16 -17.25 120.79
N GLN A 302 129.70 -18.48 120.58
CA GLN A 302 129.80 -19.57 121.55
C GLN A 302 131.26 -20.01 121.73
N ARG A 303 132.04 -20.13 120.64
CA ARG A 303 133.49 -20.39 120.70
C ARG A 303 134.26 -19.28 121.43
N LEU A 304 133.91 -18.01 121.21
CA LEU A 304 134.52 -16.89 121.93
C LEU A 304 134.22 -16.95 123.44
N ARG A 305 132.98 -17.27 123.83
CA ARG A 305 132.61 -17.46 125.25
C ARG A 305 133.31 -18.66 125.90
N GLU A 306 133.51 -19.75 125.15
CA GLU A 306 134.25 -20.92 125.64
C GLU A 306 135.73 -20.59 125.87
N LEU A 307 136.38 -19.87 124.94
CA LEU A 307 137.78 -19.42 125.05
C LEU A 307 137.97 -18.39 126.20
N GLU A 308 137.04 -17.46 126.38
CA GLU A 308 137.03 -16.53 127.53
C GLU A 308 136.90 -17.27 128.86
N SER A 309 136.08 -18.33 128.93
CA SER A 309 135.94 -19.17 130.14
C SER A 309 137.19 -20.02 130.44
N GLN A 310 138.04 -20.28 129.45
CA GLN A 310 139.31 -20.98 129.59
C GLN A 310 140.43 -20.04 130.06
N LEU A 311 140.46 -18.80 129.57
CA LEU A 311 141.36 -17.73 130.03
C LEU A 311 141.06 -17.31 131.49
N GLY A 312 139.78 -17.24 131.87
CA GLY A 312 139.36 -16.96 133.25
C GLY A 312 139.65 -18.09 134.26
N ARG A 313 140.02 -19.30 133.80
CA ARG A 313 140.44 -20.43 134.64
C ARG A 313 141.96 -20.52 134.80
N TRP A 314 142.73 -20.14 133.79
CA TRP A 314 144.20 -20.11 133.83
C TRP A 314 144.75 -19.00 134.74
N LEU A 315 144.08 -17.85 134.83
CA LEU A 315 144.50 -16.70 135.64
C LEU A 315 144.33 -16.88 137.17
N ARG A 316 143.67 -17.94 137.65
CA ARG A 316 143.43 -18.18 139.09
C ARG A 316 144.46 -19.07 139.79
N HIS A 317 145.47 -19.60 139.10
CA HIS A 317 146.33 -20.64 139.68
C HIS A 317 147.83 -20.34 139.90
N VAL A 318 148.41 -19.19 139.53
CA VAL A 318 149.89 -19.08 139.47
C VAL A 318 150.62 -17.95 140.23
N SER A 319 150.03 -16.93 140.86
CA SER A 319 150.88 -16.02 141.67
C SER A 319 150.20 -15.18 142.75
N ALA A 320 150.35 -15.65 143.99
CA ALA A 320 150.43 -14.85 145.21
C ALA A 320 151.91 -14.85 145.68
N VAL A 321 152.64 -13.76 145.42
CA VAL A 321 153.82 -13.24 146.15
C VAL A 321 154.12 -11.84 145.57
N ARG A 322 154.21 -10.85 146.48
CA ARG A 322 154.67 -9.45 146.33
C ARG A 322 153.77 -8.50 145.53
N THR A 323 152.87 -7.77 146.21
CA THR A 323 153.08 -6.47 146.91
C THR A 323 153.24 -5.28 145.97
N GLY A 324 152.36 -4.31 146.14
CA GLY A 324 152.67 -2.90 145.88
C GLY A 324 151.53 -2.14 145.21
N ASP A 325 150.75 -1.44 146.04
CA ASP A 325 150.10 -0.14 145.78
C ASP A 325 149.03 -0.04 144.68
N ALA A 326 147.77 0.27 144.99
CA ALA A 326 147.19 1.45 145.66
C ALA A 326 146.62 2.45 144.63
N ALA A 327 145.59 3.16 145.11
CA ALA A 327 144.84 4.26 144.49
C ALA A 327 143.82 3.84 143.42
N GLU A 328 142.51 3.92 143.71
CA GLU A 328 141.71 5.17 143.64
C GLU A 328 141.73 5.72 142.21
N SER A 329 140.64 6.00 141.52
CA SER A 329 139.31 6.50 141.84
C SER A 329 138.56 6.45 140.49
N GLY A 330 137.28 6.20 140.39
CA GLY A 330 136.23 7.08 140.89
C GLY A 330 135.48 7.67 139.72
N ASN A 331 134.17 7.78 139.91
CA ASN A 331 133.26 8.75 139.29
C ASN A 331 132.94 8.59 137.80
N ALA A 332 131.78 9.01 137.32
CA ALA A 332 130.49 9.33 137.92
C ALA A 332 129.56 9.64 136.74
N GLU A 333 128.25 9.43 136.96
CA GLU A 333 127.14 10.32 136.60
C GLU A 333 127.06 11.04 135.23
N GLY A 334 125.81 11.12 134.77
CA GLY A 334 125.33 11.99 133.67
C GLY A 334 124.29 11.22 132.84
N SER A 335 123.01 11.14 133.20
CA SER A 335 122.01 12.20 133.37
C SER A 335 121.67 12.98 132.09
N ALA A 336 120.36 12.98 131.81
CA ALA A 336 119.54 14.07 131.30
C ALA A 336 119.52 14.42 129.79
N THR A 337 118.26 14.40 129.29
CA THR A 337 117.58 15.44 128.49
C THR A 337 118.09 15.78 127.09
N ALA A 338 117.23 15.62 126.07
CA ALA A 338 116.43 16.72 125.50
C ALA A 338 115.94 16.39 124.07
N GLU A 339 114.64 16.62 123.86
CA GLU A 339 113.99 17.01 122.58
C GLU A 339 114.72 18.23 121.93
N PRO A 340 114.54 18.52 120.61
CA PRO A 340 113.31 19.10 120.02
C PRO A 340 112.83 18.34 118.77
N SER A 341 111.53 18.30 118.44
CA SER A 341 110.63 19.39 117.98
C SER A 341 110.80 19.77 116.50
N GLU A 342 109.65 19.63 115.81
CA GLU A 342 109.07 20.52 114.79
C GLU A 342 109.46 20.47 113.30
N LYS A 343 108.36 20.52 112.52
CA LYS A 343 108.15 21.12 111.18
C LYS A 343 108.61 20.28 109.98
N SER A 344 107.88 20.18 108.87
CA SER A 344 106.71 20.90 108.32
C SER A 344 106.35 20.17 107.00
N SER A 345 105.10 19.77 106.78
CA SER A 345 104.09 20.43 105.92
C SER A 345 104.23 20.17 104.42
N ASP A 346 103.04 20.19 103.79
CA ASP A 346 102.75 20.55 102.40
C ASP A 346 102.88 19.46 101.32
N THR A 347 101.74 18.95 100.82
CA THR A 347 100.88 19.44 99.69
C THR A 347 101.18 18.56 98.47
N GLU A 348 100.33 18.25 97.49
CA GLU A 348 99.11 18.79 96.89
C GLU A 348 98.53 17.60 96.06
N ARG A 349 97.21 17.35 96.01
CA ARG A 349 96.27 17.98 95.05
C ARG A 349 96.73 17.86 93.58
N GLU A 350 96.04 17.07 92.77
CA GLU A 350 95.10 17.57 91.75
C GLU A 350 94.57 16.43 90.84
N ARG A 351 93.24 16.50 90.66
CA ARG A 351 92.39 16.21 89.48
C ARG A 351 92.77 15.10 88.49
#